data_AF-A0A6C0ENH8-F1
#
_entry.id   AF-A0A6C0ENH8-F1
#
_cell.length_a   1.000
_cell.length_b   1.000
_cell.length_c   1.000
_cell.angle_alpha   90.00
_cell.angle_beta   90.00
_cell.angle_gamma   90.00
#
_symmetry.space_group_name_H-M   'P 1'
#
loop_
_entity.id
_entity.type
_entity.pdbx_description
1 polymer ?
#
loop_
_entity_poly.entity_id
_entity_poly.type
_entity_poly.pdbx_seq_one_letter_code
_entity_poly.pdbx_strand_id
1 'polypeptide(L)' 'MDNLIIVIPCLLVVLFLIYKNKIQEFKPVETKEPFIPSKKFIGENRGYVFKNDKKGLGYYIDNTLNAINYYKNI' A
#
# COMPACT_ATOMS: atom_id res chain seq x y z
N MET A 1 19.69 -41.38 -4.27
CA MET A 1 18.79 -40.77 -5.27
C MET A 1 17.54 -40.19 -4.59
N ASP A 2 17.02 -40.86 -3.57
CA ASP A 2 15.73 -40.52 -2.93
C ASP A 2 15.74 -39.18 -2.16
N ASN A 3 16.84 -38.86 -1.47
CA ASN A 3 16.96 -37.57 -0.76
C ASN A 3 16.96 -36.38 -1.72
N LEU A 4 17.51 -36.54 -2.92
CA LEU A 4 17.55 -35.49 -3.95
C LEU A 4 16.14 -35.14 -4.43
N ILE A 5 15.27 -36.15 -4.53
CA ILE A 5 13.88 -36.01 -4.97
C ILE A 5 13.05 -35.20 -3.97
N ILE A 6 13.38 -35.24 -2.67
CA ILE A 6 12.67 -34.50 -1.62
C ILE A 6 13.26 -33.09 -1.41
N VAL A 7 14.59 -32.95 -1.54
CA VAL A 7 15.28 -31.68 -1.31
C VAL A 7 14.95 -30.65 -2.39
N ILE A 8 14.86 -31.06 -3.66
CA ILE A 8 14.56 -30.16 -4.79
C ILE A 8 13.20 -29.45 -4.61
N PRO A 9 12.06 -30.13 -4.38
CA PRO A 9 10.77 -29.46 -4.20
C PRO A 9 10.71 -28.62 -2.93
N CYS A 10 11.34 -29.04 -1.83
CA CYS A 10 11.45 -28.21 -0.63
C CYS A 10 12.18 -26.89 -0.93
N LEU A 11 13.27 -26.94 -1.69
CA LEU A 11 14.04 -25.75 -2.05
C LEU A 11 13.24 -24.82 -2.97
N LEU A 12 12.48 -25.37 -3.92
CA LEU A 12 11.57 -24.58 -4.77
C LEU A 12 10.45 -23.90 -3.98
N VAL A 13 9.87 -24.58 -2.99
CA VAL A 13 8.83 -23.99 -2.11
C VAL A 13 9.42 -22.86 -1.27
N VAL A 14 10.60 -23.04 -0.68
CA VAL A 14 11.27 -21.99 0.10
C VAL A 14 11.59 -20.78 -0.77
N LEU A 15 12.13 -20.99 -1.98
CA LEU A 15 12.39 -19.92 -2.94
C LEU A 15 11.12 -19.19 -3.35
N PHE A 16 10.01 -19.92 -3.58
CA PHE A 16 8.72 -19.33 -3.91
C PHE A 16 8.16 -18.48 -2.77
N LEU A 17 8.31 -18.91 -1.51
CA LEU A 17 7.89 -18.14 -0.34
C LEU A 17 8.71 -16.84 -0.20
N ILE A 18 10.03 -16.90 -0.42
CA ILE A 18 10.92 -15.73 -0.44
C ILE A 18 10.50 -14.77 -1.57
N TYR A 19 10.21 -15.30 -2.75
CA TYR A 19 9.77 -14.51 -3.91
C TYR A 19 8.44 -13.80 -3.65
N LYS A 20 7.45 -14.48 -3.05
CA LYS A 20 6.16 -13.84 -2.67
C LYS A 20 6.33 -12.75 -1.63
N ASN A 21 7.25 -12.90 -0.68
CA ASN A 21 7.50 -11.88 0.33
C ASN A 21 8.02 -10.57 -0.30
N LYS A 22 8.86 -10.68 -1.35
CA LYS A 22 9.45 -9.52 -2.03
C LYS A 22 8.46 -8.71 -2.87
N ILE A 23 7.37 -9.33 -3.35
CA ILE A 23 6.35 -8.66 -4.19
C ILE A 23 5.40 -7.78 -3.36
N GLN A 24 5.35 -7.93 -2.03
CA GLN A 24 4.40 -7.18 -1.20
C GLN A 24 4.67 -5.67 -1.05
N GLU A 25 5.83 -5.16 -1.51
CA GLU A 25 6.20 -3.76 -1.28
C GLU A 25 6.25 -2.86 -2.52
N PHE A 26 5.89 -3.36 -3.71
CA PHE A 26 5.73 -2.48 -4.87
C PHE A 26 4.26 -2.08 -5.04
N LYS A 27 3.76 -1.25 -4.11
CA LYS A 27 2.61 -0.41 -4.46
C LYS A 27 3.14 0.67 -5.40
N PRO A 28 2.63 0.78 -6.64
CA PRO A 28 2.98 1.92 -7.47
C PRO A 28 2.73 3.17 -6.65
N VAL A 29 3.70 4.06 -6.60
CA VAL A 29 3.52 5.41 -6.07
C VAL A 29 2.52 6.07 -7.00
N GLU A 30 1.23 5.83 -6.75
CA GLU A 30 0.17 6.63 -7.33
C GLU A 30 0.50 8.05 -6.91
N THR A 31 0.79 8.89 -7.90
CA THR A 31 0.90 10.33 -7.74
C THR A 31 -0.41 10.79 -7.15
N LYS A 32 -0.49 10.87 -5.82
CA LYS A 32 -1.73 11.19 -5.12
C LYS A 32 -2.14 12.60 -5.50
N GLU A 33 -3.28 12.72 -6.16
CA GLU A 33 -3.83 14.04 -6.43
C GLU A 33 -4.15 14.74 -5.10
N PRO A 34 -3.85 16.03 -4.96
CA PRO A 34 -4.08 16.74 -3.70
C PRO A 34 -5.57 16.88 -3.34
N PHE A 35 -6.48 16.69 -4.32
CA PHE A 35 -7.92 16.79 -4.12
C PHE A 35 -8.68 15.99 -5.17
N ILE A 36 -9.66 15.20 -4.73
CA ILE A 36 -10.57 14.43 -5.56
C ILE A 36 -12.01 14.92 -5.29
N PRO A 37 -12.67 15.58 -6.25
CA PRO A 37 -14.03 16.09 -6.04
C PRO A 37 -15.03 14.93 -5.86
N SER A 38 -15.95 15.07 -4.91
CA SER A 38 -17.03 14.11 -4.71
C SER A 38 -18.26 14.78 -4.12
N LYS A 39 -19.44 14.46 -4.66
CA LYS A 39 -20.72 15.04 -4.23
C LYS A 39 -21.21 14.48 -2.89
N LYS A 40 -20.70 13.33 -2.46
CA LYS A 40 -21.10 12.65 -1.21
C LYS A 40 -19.96 11.80 -0.65
N PHE A 41 -20.04 11.51 0.64
CA PHE A 41 -19.18 10.51 1.26
C PHE A 41 -19.55 9.14 0.70
N ILE A 42 -18.60 8.46 0.06
CA ILE A 42 -18.78 7.11 -0.51
C ILE A 42 -18.02 6.04 0.27
N GLY A 43 -17.36 6.42 1.37
CA GLY A 43 -16.53 5.53 2.18
C GLY A 43 -15.13 6.07 2.41
N GLU A 44 -14.32 5.29 3.11
CA GLU A 44 -12.92 5.61 3.39
C GLU A 44 -12.10 5.58 2.08
N ASN A 45 -11.33 6.65 1.85
CA ASN A 45 -10.28 6.66 0.85
C ASN A 45 -8.94 6.79 1.59
N ARG A 46 -8.14 5.73 1.57
CA ARG A 46 -6.93 5.63 2.42
C ARG A 46 -5.95 6.75 2.12
N GLY A 47 -5.64 7.53 3.15
CA GLY A 47 -4.78 8.71 3.04
C GLY A 47 -5.48 9.94 2.46
N TYR A 48 -6.81 10.00 2.56
CA TYR A 48 -7.61 11.18 2.26
C TYR A 48 -8.68 11.42 3.34
N VAL A 49 -9.03 12.69 3.54
CA VAL A 49 -10.12 13.15 4.41
C VAL A 49 -11.23 13.73 3.55
N PHE A 50 -12.47 13.25 3.75
CA PHE A 50 -13.64 13.83 3.09
C PHE A 50 -14.08 15.11 3.81
N LYS A 51 -14.06 16.25 3.11
CA LYS A 51 -14.48 17.55 3.66
C LYS A 51 -14.92 18.52 2.56
N ASN A 52 -15.55 19.61 2.97
CA ASN A 52 -15.81 20.77 2.11
C ASN A 52 -14.80 21.87 2.46
N ASP A 53 -13.94 22.25 1.51
CA ASP A 53 -12.86 23.22 1.72
C ASP A 53 -12.63 24.04 0.43
N LYS A 54 -11.50 24.75 0.30
CA LYS A 54 -11.18 25.68 -0.79
C LYS A 54 -11.44 25.18 -2.23
N LYS A 55 -11.30 23.87 -2.48
CA LYS A 55 -11.52 23.26 -3.82
C LYS A 55 -12.92 22.66 -3.98
N GLY A 56 -13.78 22.80 -2.98
CA GLY A 56 -15.13 22.25 -2.92
C GLY A 56 -15.24 20.99 -2.07
N LEU A 57 -16.37 20.30 -2.21
CA LEU A 57 -16.68 19.06 -1.51
C LEU A 57 -15.95 17.88 -2.14
N GLY A 58 -15.21 17.12 -1.34
CA GLY A 58 -14.50 15.94 -1.82
C GLY A 58 -13.45 15.42 -0.85
N TYR A 59 -12.55 14.59 -1.37
CA TYR A 59 -11.46 13.96 -0.63
C TYR A 59 -10.18 14.78 -0.78
N TYR A 60 -9.60 15.21 0.34
CA TYR A 60 -8.34 15.95 0.39
C TYR A 60 -7.23 15.06 0.91
N ILE A 61 -6.02 15.17 0.37
CA ILE A 61 -4.90 14.35 0.83
C ILE A 61 -4.66 14.53 2.33
N ASP A 62 -4.54 13.40 3.03
CA ASP A 62 -4.27 13.38 4.45
C ASP A 62 -2.76 13.33 4.69
N ASN A 63 -2.19 14.49 5.00
CA ASN A 63 -0.77 14.60 5.29
C ASN A 63 -0.40 14.09 6.69
N THR A 64 -1.37 13.77 7.56
CA THR A 64 -1.06 13.22 8.89
C THR A 64 -0.47 11.82 8.80
N LEU A 65 -0.86 11.02 7.80
CA LEU A 65 -0.30 9.68 7.57
C LEU A 65 1.20 9.73 7.20
N ASN A 66 1.60 10.75 6.44
CA ASN A 66 3.00 10.98 6.08
C ASN A 66 3.83 11.39 7.29
N ALA A 67 3.28 12.23 8.18
CA ALA A 67 3.95 12.65 9.41
C ALA A 67 4.19 11.44 10.34
N ILE A 68 3.19 10.57 10.53
CA ILE A 68 3.34 9.39 11.40
C ILE A 68 4.42 8.43 10.87
N ASN A 69 4.49 8.20 9.56
CA ASN A 69 5.54 7.34 8.97
C ASN A 69 6.93 7.96 9.06
N TYR A 70 7.05 9.29 8.98
CA TYR A 70 8.31 9.99 9.20
C TYR A 70 8.84 9.77 10.62
N TYR A 71 7.99 9.97 11.65
CA TYR A 71 8.39 9.76 13.04
C TYR A 71 8.63 8.30 13.43
N LYS A 72 8.09 7.34 12.68
CA LYS A 72 8.30 5.90 12.94
C LYS A 72 9.63 5.37 12.37
N ASN A 73 10.28 6.14 11.49
CA ASN A 73 11.55 5.79 10.84
C ASN A 73 12.75 6.64 11.34
N ILE A 74 12.57 7.37 12.45
CA ILE A 74 13.63 8.05 13.21
C ILE A 74 13.76 7.34 14.54
#